data_AF-A0A3N0A6F2-F1
#
_entry.id   AF-A0A3N0A6F2-F1
#
_cell.length_a   1.000
_cell.length_b   1.000
_cell.length_c   1.000
_cell.angle_alpha   90.00
_cell.angle_beta   90.00
_cell.angle_gamma   90.00
#
_symmetry.space_group_name_H-M   'P 1'
#
loop_
_entity.id
_entity.type
_entity.pdbx_description
1 polymer ?
#
loop_
_entity_poly.entity_id
_entity_poly.type
_entity_poly.pdbx_seq_one_letter_code
_entity_poly.pdbx_strand_id
1 'polypeptide(L)'
;MDPLIRLKNARTEGQIPNTIYDSIVRRFPIAVAGINRIEKASGIRYPVAYVEPSLVVSAPDPNSYEYGILFARTIPVVFEERFQVVIQVSAPLVAYGLRGTIHAILAHEFLHYLELMSRISRMDLLSDEVSGSIFENVYSDETRLFEPRVVFRDRTLLEHITKKFPSGFRDHKLEDKAIRLWSEKNLPKTNISLDSNTIKLSAESLSKIKLAPEFVSKLDELEKKSAKIKRKKIY
;
A
#
# COMPACT_ATOMS: atom_id res chain seq x y z
N MET A 1 -7.76 -16.17 -2.05
CA MET A 1 -6.30 -16.37 -1.99
C MET A 1 -5.90 -16.35 -0.52
N ASP A 2 -5.02 -17.26 -0.08
CA ASP A 2 -4.46 -17.23 1.27
C ASP A 2 -3.43 -16.08 1.38
N PRO A 3 -3.67 -15.03 2.20
CA PRO A 3 -2.76 -13.89 2.32
C PRO A 3 -1.36 -14.25 2.83
N LEU A 4 -1.20 -15.43 3.45
CA LEU A 4 0.07 -15.88 4.02
C LEU A 4 0.78 -16.91 3.14
N ILE A 5 0.31 -17.19 1.92
CA ILE A 5 0.88 -18.25 1.08
C ILE A 5 2.39 -18.07 0.82
N ARG A 6 2.84 -16.84 0.53
CA ARG A 6 4.27 -16.55 0.33
C ARG A 6 5.09 -16.76 1.60
N LEU A 7 4.53 -16.39 2.75
CA LEU A 7 5.15 -16.61 4.05
C LEU A 7 5.29 -18.11 4.38
N LYS A 8 4.27 -18.92 4.04
CA LYS A 8 4.30 -20.38 4.19
C LYS A 8 5.40 -21.00 3.33
N ASN A 9 5.50 -20.58 2.06
CA ASN A 9 6.52 -21.07 1.15
C ASN A 9 7.93 -20.71 1.65
N ALA A 10 8.16 -19.45 2.03
CA ALA A 10 9.44 -19.01 2.58
C ALA A 10 9.86 -19.77 3.85
N ARG A 11 8.90 -20.18 4.70
CA ARG A 11 9.17 -21.07 5.84
C ARG A 11 9.61 -22.46 5.37
N THR A 12 8.86 -23.06 4.45
CA THR A 12 9.16 -24.40 3.91
C THR A 12 10.52 -24.45 3.21
N GLU A 13 10.89 -23.36 2.53
CA GLU A 13 12.19 -23.19 1.85
C GLU A 13 13.33 -22.84 2.81
N GLY A 14 13.07 -22.71 4.12
CA GLY A 14 14.08 -22.41 5.13
C GLY A 14 14.57 -20.95 5.14
N GLN A 15 13.93 -20.06 4.38
CA GLN A 15 14.28 -18.63 4.31
C GLN A 15 13.84 -17.86 5.56
N ILE A 16 12.79 -18.32 6.25
CA ILE A 16 12.28 -17.72 7.48
C ILE A 16 12.30 -18.74 8.63
N PRO A 17 12.94 -18.41 9.77
CA PRO A 17 12.89 -19.26 10.96
C PRO A 17 11.46 -19.44 11.50
N ASN A 18 11.15 -20.63 12.04
CA ASN A 18 9.84 -20.94 12.62
C ASN A 18 9.38 -19.92 13.66
N THR A 19 10.29 -19.43 14.51
CA THR A 19 9.98 -18.43 15.54
C THR A 19 9.46 -17.11 14.95
N ILE A 20 10.01 -16.68 13.82
CA ILE A 20 9.57 -15.47 13.10
C ILE A 20 8.23 -15.75 12.40
N TYR A 21 8.12 -16.88 11.72
CA TYR A 21 6.86 -17.31 11.09
C TYR A 21 5.71 -17.34 12.10
N ASP A 22 5.87 -18.02 13.23
CA ASP A 22 4.84 -18.15 14.28
C ASP A 22 4.48 -16.79 14.88
N SER A 23 5.47 -15.90 15.03
CA SER A 23 5.23 -14.53 15.47
C SER A 23 4.36 -13.75 14.49
N ILE A 24 4.64 -13.85 13.19
CA ILE A 24 3.86 -13.19 12.14
C ILE A 24 2.44 -13.76 12.10
N VAL A 25 2.28 -15.09 12.09
CA VAL A 25 0.96 -15.75 12.07
C VAL A 25 0.13 -15.33 13.28
N ARG A 26 0.72 -15.32 14.49
CA ARG A 26 0.03 -14.89 15.71
C ARG A 26 -0.42 -13.42 15.66
N ARG A 27 0.34 -12.56 14.99
CA ARG A 27 0.06 -11.12 14.90
C ARG A 27 -0.77 -10.74 13.67
N PHE A 28 -0.85 -11.60 12.66
CA PHE A 28 -1.61 -11.37 11.44
C PHE A 28 -3.08 -10.95 11.67
N PRO A 29 -3.81 -11.46 12.70
CA PRO A 29 -5.15 -10.96 13.03
C PRO A 29 -5.23 -9.44 13.27
N ILE A 30 -4.12 -8.78 13.64
CA ILE A 30 -4.07 -7.32 13.78
C ILE A 30 -4.26 -6.63 12.43
N ALA A 31 -3.62 -7.15 11.37
CA ALA A 31 -3.76 -6.64 10.00
C ALA A 31 -5.17 -6.89 9.47
N VAL A 32 -5.72 -8.11 9.68
CA VAL A 32 -7.11 -8.44 9.33
C VAL A 32 -8.10 -7.49 10.01
N ALA A 33 -7.93 -7.23 11.31
CA ALA A 33 -8.75 -6.26 12.03
C ALA A 33 -8.60 -4.83 11.48
N GLY A 34 -7.42 -4.46 10.98
CA GLY A 34 -7.18 -3.18 10.31
C GLY A 34 -7.95 -3.08 9.00
N ILE A 35 -7.88 -4.11 8.16
CA ILE A 35 -8.63 -4.22 6.90
C ILE A 35 -10.14 -4.10 7.16
N ASN A 36 -10.69 -4.92 8.06
CA ASN A 36 -12.12 -4.90 8.38
C ASN A 36 -12.58 -3.52 8.88
N ARG A 37 -11.72 -2.85 9.65
CA ARG A 37 -11.97 -1.50 10.15
C ARG A 37 -11.99 -0.48 9.01
N ILE A 38 -11.06 -0.58 8.07
CA ILE A 38 -10.99 0.29 6.89
C ILE A 38 -12.23 0.11 6.03
N GLU A 39 -12.63 -1.13 5.72
CA GLU A 39 -13.83 -1.43 4.94
C GLU A 39 -15.09 -0.87 5.61
N LYS A 40 -15.23 -1.06 6.93
CA LYS A 40 -16.35 -0.49 7.69
C LYS A 40 -16.34 1.04 7.68
N ALA A 41 -15.16 1.66 7.78
CA ALA A 41 -15.01 3.10 7.85
C ALA A 41 -15.25 3.79 6.49
N SER A 42 -14.94 3.11 5.38
CA SER A 42 -15.07 3.62 4.01
C SER A 42 -16.35 3.20 3.29
N GLY A 43 -16.92 2.06 3.67
CA GLY A 43 -17.99 1.40 2.92
C GLY A 43 -17.52 0.79 1.59
N ILE A 44 -16.21 0.63 1.40
CA ILE A 44 -15.59 0.10 0.18
C ILE A 44 -14.76 -1.13 0.58
N ARG A 45 -14.88 -2.21 -0.21
CA ARG A 45 -14.07 -3.41 0.00
C ARG A 45 -12.58 -3.13 -0.19
N TYR A 46 -11.78 -3.70 0.69
CA TYR A 46 -10.32 -3.60 0.62
C TYR A 46 -9.81 -4.44 -0.56
N PRO A 47 -8.81 -3.97 -1.33
CA PRO A 47 -8.21 -4.80 -2.37
C PRO A 47 -7.55 -6.04 -1.76
N VAL A 48 -7.25 -7.04 -2.60
CA VAL A 48 -6.55 -8.24 -2.14
C VAL A 48 -5.22 -7.83 -1.51
N ALA A 49 -4.92 -8.34 -0.32
CA ALA A 49 -3.67 -8.10 0.38
C ALA A 49 -2.96 -9.40 0.71
N TYR A 50 -1.62 -9.37 0.71
CA TYR A 50 -0.78 -10.51 1.08
C TYR A 50 0.45 -10.07 1.86
N VAL A 51 1.03 -11.01 2.62
CA VAL A 51 2.27 -10.78 3.37
C VAL A 51 3.47 -11.20 2.52
N GLU A 52 4.35 -10.25 2.24
CA GLU A 52 5.64 -10.48 1.61
C GLU A 52 6.65 -10.94 2.68
N PRO A 53 7.30 -12.11 2.51
CA PRO A 53 8.25 -12.68 3.47
C PRO A 53 9.59 -11.94 3.54
N SER A 54 9.65 -10.66 3.20
CA SER A 54 10.88 -9.88 3.17
C SER A 54 10.71 -8.47 3.72
N LEU A 55 11.85 -7.86 4.06
CA LEU A 55 11.96 -6.42 4.21
C LEU A 55 12.12 -5.82 2.81
N VAL A 56 11.14 -5.03 2.39
CA VAL A 56 11.19 -4.33 1.11
C VAL A 56 11.94 -3.03 1.29
N VAL A 57 12.98 -2.81 0.49
CA VAL A 57 13.80 -1.62 0.52
C VAL A 57 13.90 -1.01 -0.88
N SER A 58 13.78 0.31 -0.97
CA SER A 58 14.07 1.07 -2.18
C SER A 58 15.44 1.70 -2.07
N ALA A 59 16.32 1.47 -3.03
CA ALA A 59 17.62 2.13 -3.12
C ALA A 59 17.70 2.89 -4.45
N PRO A 60 18.17 4.16 -4.46
CA PRO A 60 18.45 4.90 -5.70
C PRO A 60 19.50 4.21 -6.57
N ASP A 61 20.46 3.52 -5.94
CA ASP A 61 21.54 2.75 -6.58
C ASP A 61 21.79 1.46 -5.78
N PRO A 62 22.00 0.28 -6.41
CA PRO A 62 22.44 -0.95 -5.74
C PRO A 62 23.61 -0.81 -4.75
N ASN A 63 24.47 0.19 -4.93
CA ASN A 63 25.64 0.49 -4.08
C ASN A 63 25.42 1.65 -3.09
N SER A 64 24.23 2.23 -3.03
CA SER A 64 23.90 3.32 -2.09
C SER A 64 23.49 2.77 -0.72
N TYR A 65 23.99 3.41 0.34
CA TYR A 65 23.61 3.10 1.73
C TYR A 65 22.32 3.81 2.18
N GLU A 66 21.77 4.69 1.33
CA GLU A 66 20.49 5.38 1.56
C GLU A 66 19.36 4.54 0.99
N TYR A 67 18.76 3.69 1.83
CA TYR A 67 17.58 2.91 1.44
C TYR A 67 16.35 3.32 2.25
N GLY A 68 15.22 3.49 1.55
CA GLY A 68 13.90 3.67 2.16
C GLY A 68 13.25 2.33 2.47
N ILE A 69 12.73 2.14 3.68
CA ILE A 69 11.98 0.92 4.03
C ILE A 69 10.51 1.10 3.61
N LEU A 70 10.02 0.16 2.81
CA LEU A 70 8.62 0.14 2.38
C LEU A 70 7.86 -0.94 3.14
N PHE A 71 7.08 -0.52 4.13
CA PHE A 71 6.33 -1.45 4.98
C PHE A 71 5.08 -2.02 4.33
N ALA A 72 4.51 -1.31 3.36
CA ALA A 72 3.47 -1.82 2.49
C ALA A 72 3.55 -1.10 1.14
N ARG A 73 2.92 -1.70 0.11
CA ARG A 73 2.88 -1.15 -1.24
C ARG A 73 1.56 -1.50 -1.92
N THR A 74 1.02 -0.55 -2.68
CA THR A 74 -0.11 -0.73 -3.57
C THR A 74 0.43 -1.04 -4.96
N ILE A 75 0.23 -2.27 -5.41
CA ILE A 75 0.83 -2.82 -6.62
C ILE A 75 -0.31 -3.21 -7.57
N PRO A 76 -0.54 -2.48 -8.68
CA PRO A 76 -1.29 -3.06 -9.78
C PRO A 76 -0.56 -4.30 -10.30
N VAL A 77 -1.29 -5.31 -10.72
CA VAL A 77 -0.75 -6.51 -11.37
C VAL A 77 -1.69 -6.90 -12.50
N VAL A 78 -1.12 -7.40 -13.59
CA VAL A 78 -1.86 -8.00 -14.70
C VAL A 78 -1.60 -9.49 -14.65
N PHE A 79 -2.67 -10.28 -14.51
CA PHE A 79 -2.59 -11.74 -14.53
C PHE A 79 -3.67 -12.28 -15.46
N GLU A 80 -3.29 -13.09 -16.44
CA GLU A 80 -4.22 -13.65 -17.44
C GLU A 80 -5.10 -12.56 -18.10
N GLU A 81 -4.48 -11.45 -18.54
CA GLU A 81 -5.15 -10.27 -19.10
C GLU A 81 -6.13 -9.55 -18.16
N ARG A 82 -6.20 -9.94 -16.88
CA ARG A 82 -7.01 -9.26 -15.86
C ARG A 82 -6.13 -8.35 -15.03
N PHE A 83 -6.46 -7.07 -15.07
CA PHE A 83 -5.91 -6.08 -14.16
C PHE A 83 -6.53 -6.25 -12.76
N GLN A 84 -5.69 -6.22 -11.74
CA GLN A 84 -6.12 -6.10 -10.35
C GLN A 84 -5.10 -5.26 -9.58
N VAL A 85 -5.52 -4.64 -8.48
CA VAL A 85 -4.60 -3.96 -7.56
C VAL A 85 -4.51 -4.79 -6.29
N VAL A 86 -3.29 -5.03 -5.84
CA VAL A 86 -3.00 -5.77 -4.61
C VAL A 86 -2.21 -4.91 -3.64
N ILE A 87 -2.44 -5.08 -2.35
CA ILE A 87 -1.63 -4.45 -1.30
C ILE A 87 -0.65 -5.48 -0.74
N GLN A 88 0.63 -5.28 -1.03
CA GLN A 88 1.71 -6.04 -0.43
C GLN A 88 2.02 -5.48 0.95
N VAL A 89 2.02 -6.31 1.98
CA VAL A 89 2.36 -5.94 3.36
C VAL A 89 3.66 -6.64 3.73
N SER A 90 4.68 -5.92 4.17
CA SER A 90 5.95 -6.55 4.53
C SER A 90 5.82 -7.36 5.82
N ALA A 91 6.45 -8.53 5.89
CA ALA A 91 6.49 -9.35 7.09
C ALA A 91 7.03 -8.61 8.33
N PRO A 92 8.07 -7.75 8.24
CA PRO A 92 8.50 -6.90 9.35
C PRO A 92 7.40 -6.01 9.93
N LEU A 93 6.52 -5.46 9.09
CA LEU A 93 5.40 -4.64 9.57
C LEU A 93 4.47 -5.46 10.47
N VAL A 94 4.12 -6.68 10.04
CA VAL A 94 3.23 -7.56 10.82
C VAL A 94 3.93 -8.05 12.10
N ALA A 95 5.22 -8.40 12.00
CA ALA A 95 6.00 -8.92 13.11
C ALA A 95 6.23 -7.88 14.23
N TYR A 96 6.49 -6.62 13.86
CA TYR A 96 7.03 -5.62 14.79
C TYR A 96 6.16 -4.37 14.95
N GLY A 97 5.27 -4.09 13.99
CA GLY A 97 4.42 -2.91 13.97
C GLY A 97 3.40 -2.90 15.11
N LEU A 98 3.24 -1.76 15.77
CA LEU A 98 2.15 -1.56 16.72
C LEU A 98 0.80 -1.60 15.99
N ARG A 99 -0.27 -1.98 16.71
CA ARG A 99 -1.63 -2.03 16.14
C ARG A 99 -2.01 -0.75 15.39
N GLY A 100 -1.79 0.40 16.01
CA GLY A 100 -2.08 1.70 15.39
C GLY A 100 -1.24 1.95 14.14
N THR A 101 0.03 1.58 14.14
CA THR A 101 0.94 1.71 12.99
C THR A 101 0.51 0.82 11.83
N ILE A 102 0.20 -0.46 12.09
CA ILE A 102 -0.30 -1.39 11.06
C ILE A 102 -1.58 -0.85 10.43
N HIS A 103 -2.52 -0.38 11.26
CA HIS A 103 -3.79 0.18 10.77
C HIS A 103 -3.58 1.46 9.96
N ALA A 104 -2.68 2.35 10.40
CA ALA A 104 -2.36 3.58 9.68
C ALA A 104 -1.78 3.30 8.29
N ILE A 105 -0.79 2.40 8.21
CA ILE A 105 -0.14 2.04 6.93
C ILE A 105 -1.16 1.39 5.99
N LEU A 106 -1.96 0.42 6.47
CA LEU A 106 -2.99 -0.20 5.63
C LEU A 106 -4.02 0.80 5.12
N ALA A 107 -4.40 1.79 5.93
CA ALA A 107 -5.32 2.82 5.50
C ALA A 107 -4.69 3.82 4.53
N HIS A 108 -3.40 4.11 4.69
CA HIS A 108 -2.64 4.94 3.74
C HIS A 108 -2.53 4.25 2.36
N GLU A 109 -2.13 2.98 2.32
CA GLU A 109 -2.13 2.20 1.08
C GLU A 109 -3.53 2.10 0.46
N PHE A 110 -4.58 2.05 1.28
CA PHE A 110 -5.94 2.09 0.75
C PHE A 110 -6.28 3.41 0.04
N LEU A 111 -5.73 4.54 0.49
CA LEU A 111 -5.88 5.82 -0.21
C LEU A 111 -5.16 5.79 -1.57
N HIS A 112 -3.95 5.21 -1.64
CA HIS A 112 -3.25 4.99 -2.91
C HIS A 112 -4.06 4.09 -3.85
N TYR A 113 -4.67 3.02 -3.33
CA TYR A 113 -5.57 2.17 -4.09
C TYR A 113 -6.73 2.97 -4.67
N LEU A 114 -7.46 3.74 -3.86
CA LEU A 114 -8.59 4.53 -4.34
C LEU A 114 -8.16 5.53 -5.42
N GLU A 115 -7.00 6.17 -5.25
CA GLU A 115 -6.49 7.13 -6.23
C GLU A 115 -6.16 6.46 -7.57
N LEU A 116 -5.48 5.32 -7.53
CA LEU A 116 -5.20 4.56 -8.74
C LEU A 116 -6.50 4.13 -9.45
N MET A 117 -7.49 3.63 -8.70
CA MET A 117 -8.78 3.23 -9.28
C MET A 117 -9.55 4.42 -9.85
N SER A 118 -9.46 5.60 -9.22
CA SER A 118 -10.08 6.83 -9.71
C SER A 118 -9.51 7.22 -11.08
N ARG A 119 -8.18 7.24 -11.21
CA ARG A 119 -7.49 7.54 -12.48
C ARG A 119 -7.84 6.53 -13.57
N ILE A 120 -7.89 5.24 -13.24
CA ILE A 120 -8.30 4.19 -14.18
C ILE A 120 -9.73 4.42 -14.65
N SER A 121 -10.65 4.77 -13.75
CA SER A 121 -12.07 4.95 -14.11
C SER A 121 -12.30 6.07 -15.12
N ARG A 122 -11.44 7.09 -15.12
CA ARG A 122 -11.52 8.25 -16.03
C ARG A 122 -10.68 8.11 -17.29
N MET A 123 -9.91 7.03 -17.41
CA MET A 123 -8.89 6.86 -18.45
C MET A 123 -7.83 7.98 -18.45
N ASP A 124 -7.67 8.73 -17.35
CA ASP A 124 -6.68 9.80 -17.18
C ASP A 124 -5.23 9.32 -17.38
N LEU A 125 -5.00 8.01 -17.24
CA LEU A 125 -3.70 7.38 -17.47
C LEU A 125 -3.24 7.44 -18.93
N LEU A 126 -4.15 7.70 -19.89
CA LEU A 126 -3.84 7.80 -21.32
C LEU A 126 -3.33 9.18 -21.74
N SER A 127 -3.69 10.25 -21.02
CA SER A 127 -3.24 11.62 -21.34
C SER A 127 -1.85 11.94 -20.79
N ASP A 128 -1.34 11.14 -19.85
CA ASP A 128 0.01 11.29 -19.27
C ASP A 128 1.12 10.69 -20.18
N GLU A 129 0.82 10.45 -21.46
CA GLU A 129 1.68 9.79 -22.49
C GLU A 129 3.09 10.38 -22.70
N VAL A 130 3.48 11.42 -21.97
CA VAL A 130 4.84 12.01 -22.01
C VAL A 130 5.71 11.63 -20.80
N SER A 131 5.16 11.16 -19.68
CA SER A 131 5.99 10.71 -18.54
C SER A 131 5.76 9.22 -18.29
N GLY A 132 6.72 8.41 -18.74
CA GLY A 132 6.75 6.98 -18.41
C GLY A 132 6.64 6.78 -16.89
N SER A 133 5.89 5.75 -16.50
CA SER A 133 5.61 5.31 -15.13
C SER A 133 4.33 5.83 -14.50
N ILE A 134 3.29 4.97 -14.51
CA ILE A 134 2.09 5.13 -13.67
C ILE A 134 2.46 5.26 -12.18
N PHE A 135 3.64 4.79 -11.76
CA PHE A 135 4.03 4.65 -10.36
C PHE A 135 4.98 5.72 -9.85
N GLU A 136 5.82 6.34 -10.68
CA GLU A 136 6.61 7.51 -10.29
C GLU A 136 5.68 8.62 -9.82
N ASN A 137 4.52 8.76 -10.46
CA ASN A 137 3.50 9.76 -10.13
C ASN A 137 2.56 9.39 -8.96
N VAL A 138 2.46 8.12 -8.55
CA VAL A 138 1.52 7.69 -7.46
C VAL A 138 2.16 7.82 -6.08
N TYR A 139 3.48 7.64 -5.98
CA TYR A 139 4.22 7.71 -4.72
C TYR A 139 4.88 9.06 -4.45
N SER A 140 5.19 9.85 -5.49
CA SER A 140 5.82 11.17 -5.32
C SER A 140 4.85 12.29 -4.93
N ASP A 141 3.53 12.13 -5.16
CA ASP A 141 2.58 13.22 -5.02
C ASP A 141 1.48 12.93 -3.97
N GLU A 142 1.85 13.00 -2.68
CA GLU A 142 0.89 12.96 -1.55
C GLU A 142 -0.24 14.00 -1.69
N THR A 143 -0.04 15.06 -2.51
CA THR A 143 -1.05 16.08 -2.76
C THR A 143 -2.25 15.56 -3.55
N ARG A 144 -2.12 14.42 -4.25
CA ARG A 144 -3.19 13.83 -5.06
C ARG A 144 -4.14 12.94 -4.29
N LEU A 145 -3.68 12.31 -3.21
CA LEU A 145 -4.49 11.39 -2.39
C LEU A 145 -5.83 11.98 -1.95
N PHE A 146 -6.87 11.14 -1.87
CA PHE A 146 -8.13 11.52 -1.23
C PHE A 146 -7.89 12.02 0.19
N GLU A 147 -8.64 13.05 0.60
CA GLU A 147 -8.54 13.56 1.98
C GLU A 147 -9.03 12.45 2.94
N PRO A 148 -8.21 11.97 3.89
CA PRO A 148 -8.57 10.84 4.74
C PRO A 148 -9.92 10.99 5.43
N ARG A 149 -10.27 12.22 5.85
CA ARG A 149 -11.56 12.53 6.52
C ARG A 149 -12.79 12.36 5.64
N VAL A 150 -12.62 12.36 4.31
CA VAL A 150 -13.68 12.09 3.34
C VAL A 150 -13.89 10.58 3.19
N VAL A 151 -12.81 9.82 3.23
CA VAL A 151 -12.83 8.37 3.03
C VAL A 151 -13.23 7.64 4.30
N PHE A 152 -12.68 8.02 5.46
CA PHE A 152 -12.86 7.28 6.70
C PHE A 152 -13.74 8.03 7.69
N ARG A 153 -14.79 7.36 8.18
CA ARG A 153 -15.64 7.87 9.28
C ARG A 153 -15.09 7.58 10.68
N ASP A 154 -14.06 6.75 10.78
CA ASP A 154 -13.46 6.33 12.05
C ASP A 154 -12.43 7.35 12.55
N ARG A 155 -12.75 8.06 13.64
CA ARG A 155 -11.91 9.12 14.21
C ARG A 155 -10.53 8.65 14.65
N THR A 156 -10.45 7.48 15.29
CA THR A 156 -9.17 6.96 15.76
C THR A 156 -8.29 6.48 14.60
N LEU A 157 -8.87 5.95 13.53
CA LEU A 157 -8.13 5.63 12.31
C LEU A 157 -7.57 6.91 11.67
N LEU A 158 -8.37 7.97 11.59
CA LEU A 158 -7.94 9.28 11.10
C LEU A 158 -6.77 9.83 11.93
N GLU A 159 -6.87 9.78 13.26
CA GLU A 159 -5.79 10.22 14.14
C GLU A 159 -4.49 9.43 13.91
N HIS A 160 -4.59 8.11 13.74
CA HIS A 160 -3.41 7.29 13.45
C HIS A 160 -2.77 7.67 12.12
N ILE A 161 -3.56 7.88 11.07
CA ILE A 161 -3.05 8.33 9.76
C ILE A 161 -2.38 9.70 9.91
N THR A 162 -3.07 10.70 10.47
CA THR A 162 -2.54 12.07 10.59
C THR A 162 -1.27 12.14 11.44
N LYS A 163 -1.17 11.35 12.52
CA LYS A 163 0.04 11.30 13.36
C LYS A 163 1.22 10.60 12.68
N LYS A 164 0.96 9.59 11.85
CA LYS A 164 1.98 8.75 11.22
C LYS A 164 2.43 9.26 9.85
N PHE A 165 1.61 10.06 9.19
CA PHE A 165 1.85 10.58 7.83
C PHE A 165 1.67 12.11 7.75
N PRO A 166 2.47 12.92 8.49
CA PRO A 166 2.43 14.37 8.33
C PRO A 166 3.09 14.89 7.04
N SER A 167 4.08 14.15 6.51
CA SER A 167 4.87 14.49 5.31
C SER A 167 5.59 13.23 4.78
N GLY A 168 4.88 12.10 4.73
CA GLY A 168 5.45 10.76 4.68
C GLY A 168 5.42 10.01 6.02
N PHE A 169 5.64 8.69 5.95
CA PHE A 169 5.59 7.78 7.10
C PHE A 169 6.68 8.11 8.13
N ARG A 170 6.31 8.16 9.42
CA ARG A 170 7.25 8.32 10.53
C ARG A 170 7.00 7.31 11.65
N ASP A 171 7.84 6.28 11.72
CA ASP A 171 7.90 5.39 12.88
C ASP A 171 9.33 4.83 13.07
N HIS A 172 10.24 5.67 13.56
CA HIS A 172 11.63 5.29 13.80
C HIS A 172 11.77 4.03 14.67
N LYS A 173 10.84 3.79 15.62
CA LYS A 173 10.86 2.58 16.44
C LYS A 173 10.55 1.32 15.63
N LEU A 174 9.70 1.41 14.62
CA LEU A 174 9.44 0.31 13.70
C LEU A 174 10.60 0.11 12.74
N GLU A 175 11.15 1.21 12.19
CA GLU A 175 12.35 1.20 11.34
C GLU A 175 13.53 0.54 12.06
N ASP A 176 13.85 0.99 13.27
CA ASP A 176 14.92 0.41 14.12
C ASP A 176 14.72 -1.08 14.36
N LYS A 177 13.47 -1.51 14.62
CA LYS A 177 13.17 -2.94 14.81
C LYS A 177 13.31 -3.72 13.51
N ALA A 178 12.90 -3.16 12.38
CA ALA A 178 13.07 -3.79 11.09
C ALA A 178 14.55 -3.93 10.75
N ILE A 179 15.37 -2.91 11.03
CA ILE A 179 16.82 -3.00 10.83
C ILE A 179 17.42 -4.06 11.77
N ARG A 180 17.25 -3.91 13.08
CA ARG A 180 17.93 -4.76 14.07
C ARG A 180 17.43 -6.20 14.14
N LEU A 181 16.12 -6.40 14.01
CA LEU A 181 15.50 -7.71 14.17
C LEU A 181 15.24 -8.44 12.84
N TRP A 182 15.45 -7.77 11.71
CA TRP A 182 15.30 -8.38 10.38
C TRP A 182 16.56 -8.22 9.54
N SER A 183 16.95 -6.98 9.24
CA SER A 183 18.06 -6.68 8.34
C SER A 183 19.40 -7.24 8.84
N GLU A 184 19.76 -6.94 10.09
CA GLU A 184 21.01 -7.39 10.74
C GLU A 184 21.02 -8.89 11.01
N LYS A 185 19.83 -9.53 11.07
CA LYS A 185 19.69 -10.97 11.25
C LYS A 185 19.74 -11.74 9.92
N ASN A 186 20.07 -11.09 8.82
CA ASN A 186 20.12 -11.67 7.48
C ASN A 186 18.82 -12.38 7.08
N LEU A 187 17.67 -11.89 7.57
CA LEU A 187 16.37 -12.32 7.08
C LEU A 187 16.11 -11.73 5.67
N PRO A 188 15.20 -12.33 4.88
CA PRO A 188 15.06 -11.99 3.46
C PRO A 188 14.80 -10.50 3.20
N LYS A 189 15.45 -9.95 2.18
CA LYS A 189 15.26 -8.57 1.72
C LYS A 189 14.88 -8.57 0.26
N THR A 190 13.98 -7.67 -0.13
CA THR A 190 13.64 -7.42 -1.52
C THR A 190 14.05 -6.00 -1.86
N ASN A 191 15.07 -5.87 -2.69
CA ASN A 191 15.48 -4.58 -3.24
C ASN A 191 14.57 -4.25 -4.41
N ILE A 192 14.05 -3.03 -4.43
CA ILE A 192 13.31 -2.51 -5.56
C ILE A 192 14.03 -1.27 -6.08
N SER A 193 14.19 -1.17 -7.40
CA SER A 193 14.57 0.09 -8.02
C SER A 193 13.35 1.02 -8.01
N LEU A 194 13.58 2.33 -7.86
CA LEU A 194 12.52 3.33 -7.96
C LEU A 194 11.76 3.24 -9.31
N ASP A 195 12.45 2.77 -10.36
CA ASP A 195 11.91 2.62 -11.72
C ASP A 195 11.21 1.26 -11.94
N SER A 196 11.46 0.27 -11.08
CA SER A 196 11.01 -1.13 -11.26
C SER A 196 9.52 -1.34 -11.02
N ASN A 197 8.85 -0.35 -10.45
CA ASN A 197 7.42 -0.35 -10.26
C ASN A 197 6.71 0.14 -11.53
N THR A 198 7.21 -0.01 -12.76
CA THR A 198 6.54 0.55 -13.95
C THR A 198 5.69 -0.47 -14.69
N ILE A 199 4.43 -0.68 -14.27
CA ILE A 199 3.50 -1.36 -15.18
C ILE A 199 3.07 -0.36 -16.25
N LYS A 200 3.60 -0.54 -17.45
CA LYS A 200 3.05 0.07 -18.67
C LYS A 200 1.73 -0.63 -18.99
N LEU A 201 0.64 -0.08 -18.51
CA LEU A 201 -0.70 -0.53 -18.92
C LEU A 201 -0.98 0.02 -20.32
N SER A 202 -1.14 -0.86 -21.30
CA SER A 202 -1.57 -0.43 -22.63
C SER A 202 -3.01 0.10 -22.57
N ALA A 203 -3.36 0.98 -23.51
CA ALA A 203 -4.74 1.46 -23.66
C ALA A 203 -5.75 0.31 -23.83
N GLU A 204 -5.32 -0.76 -24.50
CA GLU A 204 -6.10 -1.99 -24.64
C GLU A 204 -6.29 -2.71 -23.30
N SER A 205 -5.27 -2.76 -22.44
CA SER A 205 -5.39 -3.36 -21.10
C SER A 205 -6.33 -2.55 -20.21
N LEU A 206 -6.28 -1.23 -20.30
CA LEU A 206 -7.16 -0.32 -19.56
C LEU A 206 -8.62 -0.42 -20.02
N SER A 207 -8.88 -0.53 -21.33
CA SER A 207 -10.24 -0.64 -21.86
C SER A 207 -10.94 -1.96 -21.48
N LYS A 208 -10.16 -3.00 -21.21
CA LYS A 208 -10.66 -4.30 -20.70
C LYS A 208 -11.03 -4.25 -19.21
N ILE A 209 -10.64 -3.21 -18.45
CA ILE A 209 -10.97 -3.09 -17.03
C ILE A 209 -12.45 -2.73 -16.88
N LYS A 210 -13.21 -3.64 -16.26
CA LYS A 210 -14.61 -3.41 -15.91
C LYS A 210 -14.74 -3.10 -14.43
N LEU A 211 -15.00 -1.84 -14.11
CA LEU A 211 -15.33 -1.41 -12.75
C LEU A 211 -16.84 -1.46 -12.52
N ALA A 212 -17.23 -1.88 -11.31
CA ALA A 212 -18.65 -1.86 -10.94
C ALA A 212 -19.17 -0.41 -10.94
N PRO A 213 -20.33 -0.11 -11.55
CA PRO A 213 -20.86 1.26 -11.62
C PRO A 213 -21.02 1.93 -10.26
N GLU A 214 -21.44 1.17 -9.24
CA GLU A 214 -21.55 1.64 -7.86
C GLU A 214 -20.20 2.08 -7.28
N PHE A 215 -19.12 1.36 -7.62
CA PHE A 215 -17.78 1.71 -7.18
C PHE A 215 -17.27 2.98 -7.87
N VAL A 216 -17.52 3.13 -9.17
CA VAL A 216 -17.18 4.35 -9.92
C VAL A 216 -17.91 5.56 -9.36
N SER A 217 -19.23 5.45 -9.16
CA SER A 217 -20.03 6.52 -8.55
C SER A 217 -19.52 6.91 -7.16
N LYS A 218 -19.04 5.92 -6.38
CA LYS A 218 -18.45 6.16 -5.07
C LYS A 218 -17.12 6.93 -5.16
N LEU A 219 -16.25 6.59 -6.10
CA LEU A 219 -14.99 7.30 -6.33
C LEU A 219 -15.24 8.77 -6.69
N ASP A 220 -16.19 9.03 -7.59
CA ASP A 220 -16.57 10.40 -7.98
C ASP A 220 -17.08 11.23 -6.78
N GLU A 221 -17.88 10.61 -5.89
CA GLU A 221 -18.38 11.25 -4.67
C GLU A 221 -17.22 11.66 -3.74
N LEU A 222 -16.28 10.73 -3.51
CA LEU A 222 -15.12 10.95 -2.65
C LEU A 222 -14.21 12.03 -3.23
N GLU A 223 -14.06 12.10 -4.55
CA GLU A 223 -13.16 13.04 -5.20
C GLU A 223 -13.70 14.46 -5.09
N LYS A 224 -14.97 14.66 -5.46
CA LYS A 224 -15.65 15.96 -5.34
C LYS A 224 -15.57 16.51 -3.92
N LYS A 225 -15.76 15.64 -2.91
CA LYS A 225 -15.65 16.01 -1.50
C LYS A 225 -14.21 16.35 -1.10
N SER A 226 -13.22 15.57 -1.56
CA SER A 226 -11.80 15.82 -1.28
C SER A 226 -11.30 17.12 -1.90
N ALA A 227 -11.64 17.37 -3.16
CA ALA A 227 -11.30 18.62 -3.86
C ALA A 227 -11.87 19.85 -3.17
N LYS A 228 -13.12 19.77 -2.67
CA LYS A 228 -13.74 20.86 -1.90
C LYS A 228 -13.00 21.16 -0.59
N ILE A 229 -12.49 20.14 0.10
CA ILE A 229 -11.72 20.35 1.33
C ILE A 229 -10.34 20.92 1.02
N LYS A 230 -9.65 20.40 -0.01
CA LYS A 230 -8.33 20.89 -0.41
C LYS A 230 -8.38 22.37 -0.82
N ARG A 231 -9.37 22.78 -1.61
CA ARG A 231 -9.57 24.21 -1.97
C ARG A 231 -9.76 25.11 -0.75
N LYS A 232 -10.46 24.66 0.28
CA LYS A 232 -10.66 25.42 1.53
C LYS A 232 -9.40 25.58 2.39
N LYS A 233 -8.35 24.78 2.18
CA LYS A 233 -7.07 24.93 2.92
C LYS A 233 -6.14 25.96 2.27
N ILE A 234 -6.41 26.36 1.02
CA ILE A 234 -5.58 27.29 0.23
C ILE A 234 -6.03 28.75 0.41
N TYR A 235 -7.25 28.97 0.91
CA TYR A 235 -7.79 30.27 1.32
C TYR A 235 -7.79 30.40 2.84
#